data_AF-A0A3B0ZYX1-F1
#
_entry.id   AF-A0A3B0ZYX1-F1
#
_cell.length_a   1.000
_cell.length_b   1.000
_cell.length_c   1.000
_cell.angle_alpha   90.00
_cell.angle_beta   90.00
_cell.angle_gamma   90.00
#
_symmetry.space_group_name_H-M   'P 1'
#
loop_
_entity.id
_entity.type
_entity.pdbx_description
1 polymer ?
#
loop_
_entity_poly.entity_id
_entity_poly.type
_entity_poly.pdbx_seq_one_letter_code
_entity_poly.pdbx_strand_id
1 'polypeptide(L)'
;MARRPDLEKFAKQHDLKIGTVADLIHYRMQHEKTIECVAKSKLATKFGEFELHAYKNLIDDSLHFAIVYGNISDSAPLVRVHIQNSLCDLFSNIHDGCGWPLNDALKRISDEGQGVLVMLRLPESTEQLIQQINNYAIEEDTGEAVSQTASEDLRTFGIGAQILRDLGIRHMRVLSAPKKLHGLSGFDLEIDEYVQS
;
A
#
# COMPACT_ATOMS: atom_id res chain seq x y z
N MET A 1 10.57 12.03 32.27
CA MET A 1 10.90 12.70 30.99
C MET A 1 9.73 13.62 30.61
N ALA A 2 10.02 14.78 30.05
CA ALA A 2 9.01 15.74 29.56
C ALA A 2 8.13 15.10 28.47
N ARG A 3 6.82 15.33 28.50
CA ARG A 3 5.88 14.88 27.46
C ARG A 3 5.61 16.01 26.47
N ARG A 4 4.91 15.74 25.36
CA ARG A 4 4.63 16.72 24.30
C ARG A 4 4.11 18.08 24.83
N PRO A 5 3.14 18.17 25.76
CA PRO A 5 2.69 19.46 26.28
C PRO A 5 3.76 20.24 27.03
N ASP A 6 4.69 19.54 27.69
CA ASP A 6 5.82 20.16 28.39
C ASP A 6 6.87 20.67 27.40
N LEU A 7 7.12 19.89 26.34
CA LEU A 7 8.04 20.23 25.26
C LEU A 7 7.55 21.44 24.46
N GLU A 8 6.24 21.55 24.21
CA GLU A 8 5.64 22.73 23.55
C GLU A 8 5.86 24.02 24.34
N LYS A 9 5.69 23.96 25.67
CA LYS A 9 5.96 25.11 26.56
C LYS A 9 7.43 25.48 26.60
N PHE A 10 8.30 24.48 26.73
CA PHE A 10 9.75 24.67 26.76
C PHE A 10 10.27 25.27 25.45
N ALA A 11 9.82 24.75 24.31
CA ALA A 11 10.21 25.24 23.00
C ALA A 11 9.77 26.69 22.79
N LYS A 12 8.56 27.05 23.22
CA LYS A 12 8.10 28.45 23.19
C LYS A 12 8.93 29.36 24.09
N GLN A 13 9.33 28.90 25.28
CA GLN A 13 10.15 29.66 26.22
C GLN A 13 11.55 29.95 25.66
N HIS A 14 12.11 29.02 24.88
CA HIS A 14 13.48 29.10 24.37
C HIS A 14 13.57 29.42 22.86
N ASP A 15 12.46 29.79 22.22
CA ASP A 15 12.36 30.05 20.78
C ASP A 15 12.92 28.91 19.90
N LEU A 16 12.57 27.68 20.26
CA LEU A 16 12.95 26.48 19.53
C LEU A 16 11.79 25.98 18.67
N LYS A 17 12.12 25.45 17.49
CA LYS A 17 11.15 24.72 16.66
C LYS A 17 10.95 23.31 17.20
N ILE A 18 9.72 22.81 17.13
CA ILE A 18 9.39 21.41 17.42
C ILE A 18 8.74 20.77 16.20
N GLY A 19 8.93 19.46 16.04
CA GLY A 19 8.27 18.66 15.02
C GLY A 19 8.25 17.20 15.46
N THR A 20 7.44 16.38 14.79
CA THR A 20 7.40 14.94 15.08
C THR A 20 8.24 14.16 14.07
N VAL A 21 8.68 12.95 14.47
CA VAL A 21 9.33 12.02 13.53
C VAL A 21 8.38 11.65 12.38
N ALA A 22 7.08 11.55 12.66
CA ALA A 22 6.06 11.32 11.63
C ALA A 22 6.02 12.46 10.59
N ASP A 23 6.08 13.72 11.03
CA ASP A 23 6.12 14.88 10.11
C ASP A 23 7.40 14.88 9.27
N LEU A 24 8.54 14.51 9.86
CA LEU A 24 9.79 14.41 9.12
C LEU A 24 9.76 13.28 8.08
N ILE A 25 9.23 12.11 8.45
CA ILE A 25 9.01 10.99 7.51
C ILE A 25 8.12 11.47 6.36
N HIS A 26 7.01 12.13 6.69
CA HIS A 26 6.09 12.64 5.68
C HIS A 26 6.78 13.63 4.74
N TYR A 27 7.48 14.63 5.29
CA TYR A 27 8.22 15.63 4.52
C TYR A 27 9.23 14.98 3.57
N ARG A 28 10.04 14.03 4.06
CA ARG A 28 11.01 13.32 3.22
C ARG A 28 10.34 12.53 2.11
N MET A 29 9.24 11.83 2.40
CA MET A 29 8.53 11.06 1.38
C MET A 29 7.91 11.93 0.27
N GLN A 30 7.55 13.19 0.57
CA GLN A 30 7.04 14.13 -0.44
C GLN A 30 8.15 14.77 -1.30
N HIS A 31 9.32 15.00 -0.71
CA HIS A 31 10.41 15.79 -1.32
C HIS A 31 11.56 14.93 -1.85
N GLU A 32 11.70 13.69 -1.41
CA GLU A 32 12.74 12.76 -1.84
C GLU A 32 12.11 11.65 -2.69
N LYS A 33 12.69 11.38 -3.86
CA LYS A 33 12.33 10.22 -4.66
C LYS A 33 13.04 9.00 -4.09
N THR A 34 12.29 8.06 -3.53
CA THR A 34 12.85 6.86 -2.88
C THR A 34 12.61 5.58 -3.69
N ILE A 35 11.93 5.68 -4.83
CA ILE A 35 11.64 4.58 -5.73
C ILE A 35 12.09 4.88 -7.18
N GLU A 36 12.42 3.84 -7.92
CA GLU A 36 12.79 3.93 -9.34
C GLU A 36 12.13 2.81 -10.15
N CYS A 37 11.55 3.13 -11.31
CA CYS A 37 11.04 2.11 -12.23
C CYS A 37 12.21 1.46 -12.98
N VAL A 38 12.52 0.21 -12.66
CA VAL A 38 13.72 -0.50 -13.17
C VAL A 38 13.41 -1.45 -14.32
N ALA A 39 12.16 -1.86 -14.50
CA ALA A 39 11.75 -2.72 -15.60
C ALA A 39 10.28 -2.53 -15.96
N LYS A 40 9.96 -2.78 -17.23
CA LYS A 40 8.59 -2.81 -17.76
C LYS A 40 8.40 -4.02 -18.66
N SER A 41 7.23 -4.63 -18.63
CA SER A 41 6.88 -5.73 -19.54
C SER A 41 5.37 -5.85 -19.72
N LYS A 42 4.97 -6.58 -20.76
CA LYS A 42 3.57 -7.05 -20.88
C LYS A 42 3.37 -8.28 -20.01
N LEU A 43 2.24 -8.32 -19.32
CA LEU A 43 1.84 -9.42 -18.45
C LEU A 43 0.49 -9.97 -18.94
N ALA A 44 0.53 -11.14 -19.57
CA ALA A 44 -0.68 -11.86 -19.95
C ALA A 44 -1.23 -12.60 -18.74
N THR A 45 -2.47 -12.28 -18.36
CA THR A 45 -3.18 -12.94 -17.25
C THR A 45 -4.51 -13.51 -17.73
N LYS A 46 -5.18 -14.30 -16.89
CA LYS A 46 -6.55 -14.78 -17.14
C LYS A 46 -7.60 -13.65 -17.24
N PHE A 47 -7.24 -12.43 -16.86
CA PHE A 47 -8.11 -11.25 -16.86
C PHE A 47 -7.82 -10.28 -18.01
N GLY A 48 -6.81 -10.59 -18.84
CA GLY A 48 -6.39 -9.73 -19.95
C GLY A 48 -4.88 -9.46 -19.98
N GLU A 49 -4.47 -8.62 -20.92
CA GLU A 49 -3.09 -8.13 -21.05
C GLU A 49 -2.91 -6.86 -20.20
N PHE A 50 -1.96 -6.89 -19.28
CA PHE A 50 -1.59 -5.76 -18.43
C PHE A 50 -0.18 -5.27 -18.76
N GLU A 51 0.14 -4.03 -18.40
CA GLU A 51 1.50 -3.55 -18.33
C GLU A 51 2.02 -3.71 -16.89
N LEU A 52 3.13 -4.44 -16.73
CA LEU A 52 3.79 -4.65 -15.46
C LEU A 52 4.98 -3.68 -15.35
N HIS A 53 5.01 -2.92 -14.26
CA HIS A 53 6.09 -2.03 -13.90
C HIS A 53 6.75 -2.55 -12.62
N ALA A 54 8.07 -2.73 -12.65
CA ALA A 54 8.85 -3.09 -11.48
C ALA A 54 9.51 -1.84 -10.88
N TYR A 55 9.22 -1.57 -9.61
CA TYR A 55 9.72 -0.43 -8.86
C TYR A 55 10.69 -0.89 -7.78
N LYS A 56 11.93 -0.43 -7.87
CA LYS A 56 12.96 -0.69 -6.87
C LYS A 56 12.97 0.43 -5.83
N ASN A 57 12.96 0.07 -4.55
CA ASN A 57 13.16 0.98 -3.44
C ASN A 57 14.67 1.19 -3.21
N LEU A 58 15.09 2.46 -3.18
CA LEU A 58 16.49 2.84 -3.05
C LEU A 58 17.01 2.75 -1.61
N ILE A 59 16.12 2.61 -0.63
CA ILE A 59 16.47 2.59 0.80
C ILE A 59 16.80 1.17 1.27
N ASP A 60 15.96 0.20 0.90
CA ASP A 60 16.02 -1.18 1.41
C ASP A 60 16.19 -2.24 0.31
N ASP A 61 16.42 -1.81 -0.94
CA ASP A 61 16.58 -2.67 -2.11
C ASP A 61 15.36 -3.54 -2.44
N SER A 62 14.21 -3.30 -1.79
CA SER A 62 12.98 -4.05 -2.05
C SER A 62 12.40 -3.74 -3.43
N LEU A 63 11.67 -4.71 -3.98
CA LEU A 63 11.03 -4.59 -5.29
C LEU A 63 9.52 -4.63 -5.12
N HIS A 64 8.83 -3.65 -5.68
CA HIS A 64 7.38 -3.53 -5.72
C HIS A 64 6.88 -3.57 -7.17
N PHE A 65 5.60 -3.80 -7.36
CA PHE A 65 5.01 -3.88 -8.69
C PHE A 65 3.84 -2.92 -8.84
N ALA A 66 3.67 -2.39 -10.05
CA ALA A 66 2.41 -1.82 -10.48
C ALA A 66 1.93 -2.55 -11.74
N ILE A 67 0.69 -2.98 -11.71
CA ILE A 67 0.03 -3.70 -12.80
C ILE A 67 -1.04 -2.76 -13.35
N VAL A 68 -0.82 -2.27 -14.56
CA VAL A 68 -1.67 -1.26 -15.22
C VAL A 68 -2.51 -1.92 -16.29
N TYR A 69 -3.79 -1.57 -16.32
CA TYR A 69 -4.74 -2.00 -17.35
C TYR A 69 -5.32 -0.78 -18.06
N GLY A 70 -5.40 -0.83 -19.39
CA GLY A 70 -5.98 0.23 -20.20
C GLY A 70 -5.21 1.56 -20.16
N ASN A 71 -5.89 2.64 -20.57
CA ASN A 71 -5.34 3.99 -20.52
C ASN A 71 -5.75 4.69 -19.22
N ILE A 72 -4.79 4.99 -18.36
CA ILE A 72 -5.02 5.62 -17.05
C ILE A 72 -4.97 7.16 -17.08
N SER A 73 -4.80 7.78 -18.26
CA SER A 73 -4.69 9.24 -18.42
C SER A 73 -6.03 9.94 -18.70
N ASP A 74 -7.03 9.21 -19.19
CA ASP A 74 -8.27 9.83 -19.70
C ASP A 74 -9.29 10.14 -18.59
N SER A 75 -9.26 9.40 -17.49
CA SER A 75 -10.15 9.58 -16.34
C SER A 75 -9.55 8.99 -15.06
N ALA A 76 -10.16 9.25 -13.90
CA ALA A 76 -9.70 8.70 -12.62
C ALA A 76 -9.75 7.16 -12.63
N PRO A 77 -8.58 6.47 -12.67
CA PRO A 77 -8.53 5.02 -12.77
C PRO A 77 -8.96 4.36 -11.46
N LEU A 78 -9.43 3.12 -11.55
CA LEU A 78 -9.63 2.29 -10.37
C LEU A 78 -8.26 1.83 -9.84
N VAL A 79 -7.96 2.17 -8.58
CA VAL A 79 -6.67 1.89 -7.94
C VAL A 79 -6.85 0.96 -6.76
N ARG A 80 -6.03 -0.08 -6.70
CA ARG A 80 -5.88 -0.95 -5.52
C ARG A 80 -4.43 -0.92 -5.06
N VAL A 81 -4.20 -0.55 -3.81
CA VAL A 81 -2.91 -0.79 -3.14
C VAL A 81 -3.04 -2.07 -2.34
N HIS A 82 -2.28 -3.09 -2.73
CA HIS A 82 -2.28 -4.43 -2.16
C HIS A 82 -0.96 -4.70 -1.44
N ILE A 83 -1.02 -5.15 -0.20
CA ILE A 83 0.16 -5.63 0.53
C ILE A 83 0.26 -7.12 0.25
N GLN A 84 1.40 -7.57 -0.26
CA GLN A 84 1.65 -8.99 -0.55
C GLN A 84 1.44 -9.83 0.72
N ASN A 85 0.66 -10.89 0.59
CA ASN A 85 0.57 -11.97 1.57
C ASN A 85 0.77 -13.29 0.84
N SER A 86 1.87 -13.99 1.12
CA SER A 86 2.25 -15.18 0.37
C SER A 86 1.21 -16.30 0.44
N LEU A 87 0.59 -16.54 1.61
CA LEU A 87 -0.41 -17.60 1.76
C LEU A 87 -1.70 -17.26 1.01
N CYS A 88 -2.15 -16.01 1.11
CA CYS A 88 -3.39 -15.56 0.47
C CYS A 88 -3.26 -15.45 -1.05
N ASP A 89 -2.17 -14.83 -1.52
CA ASP A 89 -2.00 -14.49 -2.93
C ASP A 89 -1.58 -15.70 -3.78
N LEU A 90 -0.74 -16.61 -3.25
CA LEU A 90 -0.29 -17.78 -4.00
C LEU A 90 -1.33 -18.91 -4.03
N PHE A 91 -2.00 -19.16 -2.90
CA PHE A 91 -2.95 -20.27 -2.80
C PHE A 91 -4.40 -19.85 -3.01
N SER A 92 -4.66 -18.57 -3.31
CA SER A 92 -6.01 -18.00 -3.36
C SER A 92 -6.80 -18.34 -2.08
N ASN A 93 -6.11 -18.28 -0.93
CA ASN A 93 -6.72 -18.64 0.35
C ASN A 93 -7.81 -17.62 0.69
N ILE A 94 -9.01 -18.11 0.98
CA ILE A 94 -10.14 -17.30 1.41
C ILE A 94 -10.21 -17.44 2.94
N HIS A 95 -9.22 -16.86 3.60
CA HIS A 95 -9.19 -16.74 5.04
C HIS A 95 -9.62 -15.33 5.43
N ASP A 96 -10.32 -15.15 6.54
CA ASP A 96 -10.82 -13.82 6.94
C ASP A 96 -9.70 -12.79 7.13
N GLY A 97 -8.49 -13.25 7.45
CA GLY A 97 -7.28 -12.42 7.53
C GLY A 97 -6.64 -12.03 6.18
N CYS A 98 -7.08 -12.59 5.05
CA CYS A 98 -6.49 -12.37 3.73
C CYS A 98 -6.91 -11.04 3.07
N GLY A 99 -7.90 -10.34 3.63
CA GLY A 99 -8.44 -9.12 3.03
C GLY A 99 -9.04 -9.39 1.64
N TRP A 100 -8.89 -8.43 0.73
CA TRP A 100 -9.46 -8.57 -0.62
C TRP A 100 -8.56 -9.45 -1.50
N PRO A 101 -9.08 -10.53 -2.13
CA PRO A 101 -8.27 -11.39 -2.97
C PRO A 101 -7.67 -10.65 -4.16
N LEU A 102 -6.38 -10.87 -4.42
CA LEU A 102 -5.63 -10.29 -5.55
C LEU A 102 -6.32 -10.56 -6.89
N ASN A 103 -6.79 -11.79 -7.09
CA ASN A 103 -7.49 -12.21 -8.30
C ASN A 103 -8.77 -11.39 -8.56
N ASP A 104 -9.54 -11.09 -7.50
CA ASP A 104 -10.79 -10.34 -7.63
C ASP A 104 -10.51 -8.86 -7.92
N ALA A 105 -9.46 -8.31 -7.33
CA ALA A 105 -9.03 -6.94 -7.62
C ALA A 105 -8.57 -6.79 -9.08
N LEU A 106 -7.75 -7.74 -9.59
CA LEU A 106 -7.33 -7.74 -11.00
C LEU A 106 -8.52 -7.89 -11.95
N LYS A 107 -9.46 -8.78 -11.63
CA LYS A 107 -10.68 -8.95 -12.41
C LYS A 107 -11.53 -7.67 -12.42
N ARG A 108 -11.72 -7.03 -11.26
CA ARG A 108 -12.51 -5.80 -11.19
C ARG A 108 -11.86 -4.65 -11.98
N ILE A 109 -10.53 -4.55 -11.93
CA ILE A 109 -9.79 -3.59 -12.75
C ILE A 109 -9.95 -3.87 -14.25
N SER A 110 -9.89 -5.14 -14.67
CA SER A 110 -10.11 -5.48 -16.08
C SER A 110 -11.54 -5.20 -16.54
N ASP A 111 -12.53 -5.48 -15.68
CA ASP A 111 -13.95 -5.27 -15.97
C ASP A 111 -14.29 -3.77 -16.12
N GLU A 112 -13.58 -2.90 -15.39
CA GLU A 112 -13.71 -1.43 -15.49
C GLU A 112 -13.07 -0.86 -16.78
N GLY A 113 -12.18 -1.62 -17.43
CA GLY A 113 -11.48 -1.21 -18.65
C GLY A 113 -10.22 -0.37 -18.42
N GLN A 114 -10.06 0.23 -17.24
CA GLN A 114 -8.85 0.98 -16.86
C GLN A 114 -8.59 0.90 -15.36
N GLY A 115 -7.34 0.73 -14.95
CA GLY A 115 -6.99 0.73 -13.53
C GLY A 115 -5.55 0.34 -13.24
N VAL A 116 -5.17 0.44 -11.97
CA VAL A 116 -3.84 0.10 -11.47
C VAL A 116 -3.93 -0.71 -10.19
N LEU A 117 -3.22 -1.83 -10.15
CA LEU A 117 -2.95 -2.54 -8.91
C LEU A 117 -1.49 -2.33 -8.52
N VAL A 118 -1.25 -1.66 -7.39
CA VAL A 118 0.07 -1.51 -6.79
C VAL A 118 0.26 -2.63 -5.77
N MET A 119 1.22 -3.52 -6.02
CA MET A 119 1.61 -4.58 -5.09
C MET A 119 2.85 -4.14 -4.31
N LEU A 120 2.65 -3.87 -3.03
CA LEU A 120 3.69 -3.55 -2.07
C LEU A 120 4.20 -4.83 -1.44
N ARG A 121 5.50 -5.05 -1.59
CA ARG A 121 6.19 -6.23 -1.09
C ARG A 121 6.93 -5.84 0.18
N LEU A 122 6.36 -6.21 1.32
CA LEU A 122 7.05 -6.07 2.59
C LEU A 122 7.95 -7.29 2.81
N PRO A 123 9.09 -7.13 3.51
CA PRO A 123 9.88 -8.27 3.94
C PRO A 123 9.03 -9.21 4.79
N GLU A 124 8.90 -10.45 4.34
CA GLU A 124 8.23 -11.53 5.06
C GLU A 124 9.32 -12.51 5.52
N SER A 125 9.50 -12.66 6.83
CA SER A 125 10.47 -13.59 7.40
C SER A 125 9.91 -15.01 7.44
N THR A 126 10.78 -16.01 7.41
CA THR A 126 10.40 -17.42 7.55
C THR A 126 9.63 -17.65 8.85
N GLU A 127 10.04 -17.03 9.95
CA GLU A 127 9.37 -17.14 11.25
C GLU A 127 7.96 -16.54 11.23
N GLN A 128 7.78 -15.41 10.54
CA GLN A 128 6.46 -14.79 10.38
C GLN A 128 5.50 -15.71 9.62
N LEU A 129 5.98 -16.33 8.54
CA LEU A 129 5.17 -17.27 7.76
C LEU A 129 4.80 -18.52 8.59
N ILE A 130 5.74 -19.08 9.35
CA ILE A 130 5.48 -20.20 10.27
C ILE A 130 4.43 -19.79 11.32
N GLN A 131 4.55 -18.59 11.90
CA GLN A 131 3.58 -18.09 12.87
C GLN A 131 2.18 -17.92 12.26
N GLN A 132 2.07 -17.40 11.03
CA GLN A 132 0.79 -17.28 10.35
C GLN A 132 0.12 -18.64 10.15
N ILE A 133 0.88 -19.65 9.72
CA ILE A 133 0.35 -21.02 9.54
C ILE A 133 -0.11 -21.60 10.88
N ASN A 134 0.67 -21.44 11.95
CA ASN A 134 0.27 -21.89 13.29
C ASN A 134 -0.99 -21.17 13.78
N ASN A 135 -1.12 -19.87 13.50
CA ASN A 135 -2.32 -19.12 13.86
C ASN A 135 -3.55 -19.65 13.13
N TYR A 136 -3.45 -20.02 11.85
CA TYR A 136 -4.58 -20.65 11.14
C TYR A 136 -5.02 -21.96 11.80
N ALA A 137 -4.08 -22.80 12.24
CA ALA A 137 -4.40 -24.02 12.96
C ALA A 137 -5.07 -23.75 14.32
N ILE A 138 -4.62 -22.71 15.03
CA ILE A 138 -5.23 -22.29 16.31
C ILE A 138 -6.65 -21.77 16.08
N GLU A 139 -6.86 -20.92 15.07
CA GLU A 139 -8.17 -20.36 14.73
C GLU A 139 -9.17 -21.46 14.32
N GLU A 140 -8.71 -22.49 13.62
CA GLU A 140 -9.55 -23.65 13.27
C GLU A 140 -9.97 -24.45 14.52
N ASP A 141 -9.10 -24.56 15.53
CA ASP A 141 -9.35 -25.33 16.76
C ASP A 141 -10.17 -24.53 17.80
N THR A 142 -9.94 -23.21 17.91
CA THR A 142 -10.60 -22.35 18.91
C THR A 142 -11.83 -21.61 18.37
N GLY A 143 -11.92 -21.42 17.05
CA GLY A 143 -12.91 -20.54 16.42
C GLY A 143 -12.71 -19.05 16.72
N GLU A 144 -11.62 -18.67 17.39
CA GLU A 144 -11.30 -17.29 17.75
C GLU A 144 -10.23 -16.73 16.82
N ALA A 145 -10.55 -15.64 16.09
CA ALA A 145 -9.60 -14.97 15.22
C ALA A 145 -8.38 -14.45 15.99
N VAL A 146 -7.19 -14.93 15.64
CA VAL A 146 -5.92 -14.45 16.18
C VAL A 146 -5.60 -13.16 15.45
N SER A 147 -5.67 -12.04 16.16
CA SER A 147 -5.41 -10.71 15.58
C SER A 147 -4.01 -10.66 14.96
N GLN A 148 -3.96 -10.77 13.64
CA GLN A 148 -2.76 -10.47 12.87
C GLN A 148 -2.66 -8.94 12.80
N THR A 149 -1.77 -8.38 13.62
CA THR A 149 -1.43 -6.96 13.52
C THR A 149 -0.58 -6.75 12.27
N ALA A 150 -1.24 -6.62 11.11
CA ALA A 150 -0.62 -5.95 9.99
C ALA A 150 -0.40 -4.51 10.44
N SER A 151 0.80 -4.18 10.93
CA SER A 151 1.16 -2.79 11.19
C SER A 151 1.15 -2.09 9.84
N GLU A 152 0.03 -1.43 9.52
CA GLU A 152 -0.14 -0.61 8.33
C GLU A 152 0.74 0.64 8.49
N ASP A 153 2.01 0.44 8.16
CA ASP A 153 3.04 1.41 8.43
C ASP A 153 2.86 2.62 7.48
N LEU A 154 3.04 3.83 8.01
CA LEU A 154 2.99 5.07 7.21
C LEU A 154 3.94 5.03 6.01
N ARG A 155 5.03 4.25 6.13
CA ARG A 155 6.01 4.00 5.07
C ARG A 155 5.39 3.28 3.87
N THR A 156 4.55 2.28 4.11
CA THR A 156 3.87 1.49 3.08
C THR A 156 2.97 2.39 2.23
N PHE A 157 2.25 3.31 2.86
CA PHE A 157 1.44 4.30 2.16
C PHE A 157 2.28 5.29 1.34
N GLY A 158 3.44 5.71 1.85
CA GLY A 158 4.35 6.62 1.13
C GLY A 158 4.93 6.01 -0.15
N ILE A 159 5.33 4.73 -0.10
CA ILE A 159 5.84 4.02 -1.28
C ILE A 159 4.74 3.87 -2.34
N GLY A 160 3.55 3.41 -1.94
CA GLY A 160 2.41 3.28 -2.86
C GLY A 160 2.05 4.61 -3.52
N ALA A 161 2.06 5.71 -2.76
CA ALA A 161 1.80 7.04 -3.28
C ALA A 161 2.85 7.50 -4.30
N GLN A 162 4.14 7.27 -4.05
CA GLN A 162 5.19 7.61 -5.03
C GLN A 162 5.07 6.79 -6.32
N ILE A 163 4.71 5.50 -6.23
CA ILE A 163 4.48 4.65 -7.41
C ILE A 163 3.33 5.24 -8.26
N LEU A 164 2.20 5.57 -7.63
CA LEU A 164 1.04 6.15 -8.32
C LEU A 164 1.38 7.49 -8.99
N ARG A 165 2.15 8.34 -8.30
CA ARG A 165 2.62 9.62 -8.84
C ARG A 165 3.57 9.44 -10.01
N ASP A 166 4.47 8.46 -9.97
CA ASP A 166 5.40 8.14 -11.07
C ASP A 166 4.65 7.61 -12.31
N LEU A 167 3.54 6.90 -12.11
CA LEU A 167 2.59 6.53 -13.18
C LEU A 167 1.76 7.71 -13.72
N GLY A 168 1.87 8.90 -13.12
CA GLY A 168 1.15 10.11 -13.54
C GLY A 168 -0.25 10.25 -12.95
N ILE A 169 -0.65 9.39 -12.02
CA ILE A 169 -1.97 9.43 -11.39
C ILE A 169 -2.01 10.57 -10.37
N ARG A 170 -3.09 11.35 -10.40
CA ARG A 170 -3.39 12.42 -9.43
C ARG A 170 -4.77 12.25 -8.81
N HIS A 171 -5.75 11.93 -9.63
CA HIS A 171 -7.11 11.60 -9.20
C HIS A 171 -7.33 10.10 -9.38
N MET A 172 -7.95 9.45 -8.40
CA MET A 172 -8.18 8.00 -8.44
C MET A 172 -9.42 7.58 -7.67
N ARG A 173 -9.93 6.41 -8.03
CA ARG A 173 -11.01 5.73 -7.32
C ARG A 173 -10.42 4.54 -6.60
N VAL A 174 -10.53 4.47 -5.28
CA VAL A 174 -9.80 3.47 -4.50
C VAL A 174 -10.68 2.26 -4.22
N LEU A 175 -10.26 1.09 -4.68
CA LEU A 175 -10.88 -0.20 -4.35
C LEU A 175 -10.43 -0.63 -2.95
N SER A 176 -11.12 -0.19 -1.92
CA SER A 176 -10.83 -0.53 -0.53
C SER A 176 -12.03 -0.19 0.37
N ALA A 177 -12.07 -0.83 1.55
CA ALA A 177 -12.87 -0.29 2.64
C ALA A 177 -12.43 1.16 2.95
N PRO A 178 -13.38 2.07 3.26
CA PRO A 178 -13.10 3.46 3.53
C PRO A 178 -12.18 3.56 4.74
N LYS A 179 -10.95 4.03 4.52
CA LYS A 179 -9.96 4.24 5.56
C LYS A 179 -9.63 5.72 5.65
N LYS A 180 -9.38 6.21 6.86
CA LYS A 180 -8.81 7.54 7.08
C LYS A 180 -7.34 7.52 6.66
N LEU A 181 -7.08 7.71 5.37
CA LEU A 181 -5.72 7.82 4.84
C LEU A 181 -5.19 9.22 5.16
N HIS A 182 -4.39 9.33 6.21
CA HIS A 182 -3.68 10.56 6.54
C HIS A 182 -2.36 10.57 5.76
N GLY A 183 -2.12 11.62 4.96
CA GLY A 183 -0.86 11.81 4.24
C GLY A 183 -0.92 11.66 2.71
N LEU A 184 -2.07 11.34 2.10
CA LEU A 184 -2.17 11.34 0.62
C LEU A 184 -2.05 12.74 0.00
N SER A 185 -2.57 13.76 0.69
CA SER A 185 -2.51 15.16 0.26
C SER A 185 -1.08 15.67 0.06
N GLY A 186 -0.09 15.02 0.70
CA GLY A 186 1.31 15.34 0.53
C GLY A 186 1.93 14.88 -0.79
N PHE A 187 1.30 13.94 -1.48
CA PHE A 187 1.82 13.32 -2.69
C PHE A 187 1.12 13.82 -3.97
N ASP A 188 0.35 14.92 -3.87
CA ASP A 188 -0.52 15.42 -4.95
C ASP A 188 -1.54 14.36 -5.43
N LEU A 189 -2.02 13.51 -4.51
CA LEU A 189 -3.01 12.46 -4.77
C LEU A 189 -4.35 12.80 -4.11
N GLU A 190 -5.41 12.72 -4.89
CA GLU A 190 -6.81 12.93 -4.49
C GLU A 190 -7.63 11.67 -4.76
N ILE A 191 -8.48 11.31 -3.79
CA ILE A 191 -9.40 10.18 -3.91
C ILE A 191 -10.78 10.74 -4.24
N ASP A 192 -11.28 10.40 -5.42
CA ASP A 192 -12.58 10.85 -5.90
C ASP A 192 -13.71 10.02 -5.25
N GLU A 193 -13.52 8.70 -5.16
CA GLU A 193 -14.46 7.79 -4.50
C GLU A 193 -13.76 6.55 -3.91
N TYR A 194 -14.39 5.96 -2.89
CA TYR A 194 -14.06 4.64 -2.40
C TYR A 194 -15.07 3.65 -2.98
N VAL A 195 -14.57 2.71 -3.78
CA VAL A 195 -15.39 1.67 -4.41
C VAL A 195 -15.37 0.44 -3.51
N GLN A 196 -16.56 0.03 -3.06
CA GLN A 196 -16.76 -1.25 -2.38
C GLN A 196 -17.26 -2.30 -3.38
N SER A 197 -17.18 -3.58 -2.98
CA SER A 197 -17.63 -4.74 -3.77
C SER A 197 -19.09 -4.60 -4.17
#